data_AF-A0A2E8YQZ6-F1
#
_entry.id   AF-A0A2E8YQZ6-F1
#
_cell.length_a   1.000
_cell.length_b   1.000
_cell.length_c   1.000
_cell.angle_alpha   90.00
_cell.angle_beta   90.00
_cell.angle_gamma   90.00
#
_symmetry.space_group_name_H-M   'P 1'
#
loop_
_entity.id
_entity.type
_entity.pdbx_description
1 polymer ?
#
loop_
_entity_poly.entity_id
_entity_poly.type
_entity_poly.pdbx_seq_one_letter_code
_entity_poly.pdbx_strand_id
1 'polypeptide(L)'
;MGDLDRHSEVLQRLYDVIEVRKNKSPEASYTAELLSIGVEKVAQKLGEEAVETVIAVTQGKTNAVIHESADLLYHLLVAWAVTGVRPESVWAELAKREGKSGITEKALRGK
;
A
#
# COMPACT_ATOMS: atom_id res chain seq x y z
N MET A 1 12.11 -0.12 -20.37
CA MET A 1 11.44 -1.13 -19.51
C MET A 1 12.35 -1.53 -18.35
N GLY A 2 12.99 -0.59 -17.64
CA GLY A 2 14.09 -0.95 -16.72
C GLY A 2 14.20 -0.11 -15.45
N ASP A 3 13.21 0.72 -15.12
CA ASP A 3 13.26 1.59 -13.93
C ASP A 3 11.95 1.60 -13.12
N LEU A 4 10.79 1.39 -13.77
CA LEU A 4 9.54 0.99 -13.09
C LEU A 4 9.64 -0.38 -12.40
N ASP A 5 10.61 -1.21 -12.81
CA ASP A 5 10.86 -2.55 -12.28
C ASP A 5 11.42 -2.51 -10.85
N ARG A 6 12.38 -1.62 -10.55
CA ARG A 6 13.10 -1.65 -9.26
C ARG A 6 12.25 -1.26 -8.05
N HIS A 7 11.27 -0.37 -8.20
CA HIS A 7 10.42 0.06 -7.08
C HIS A 7 9.26 -0.91 -6.84
N SER A 8 8.64 -1.42 -7.90
CA SER A 8 7.63 -2.47 -7.79
C SER A 8 8.23 -3.75 -7.18
N GLU A 9 9.49 -4.06 -7.47
CA GLU A 9 10.24 -5.12 -6.81
C GLU A 9 10.34 -4.97 -5.28
N VAL A 10 10.50 -3.76 -4.73
CA VAL A 10 10.58 -3.57 -3.26
C VAL A 10 9.26 -3.96 -2.61
N LEU A 11 8.15 -3.45 -3.16
CA LEU A 11 6.82 -3.75 -2.64
C LEU A 11 6.45 -5.22 -2.86
N GLN A 12 6.85 -5.81 -3.98
CA GLN A 12 6.66 -7.23 -4.24
C GLN A 12 7.41 -8.09 -3.21
N ARG A 13 8.71 -7.84 -2.97
CA ARG A 13 9.48 -8.57 -1.97
C ARG A 13 8.90 -8.42 -0.56
N LEU A 14 8.43 -7.23 -0.21
CA LEU A 14 7.75 -7.02 1.08
C LEU A 14 6.45 -7.82 1.17
N TYR A 15 5.64 -7.83 0.11
CA TYR A 15 4.41 -8.61 0.06
C TYR A 15 4.69 -10.12 0.18
N ASP A 16 5.70 -10.63 -0.52
CA ASP A 16 6.09 -12.04 -0.43
C ASP A 16 6.49 -12.42 1.01
N VAL A 17 7.22 -11.55 1.71
CA VAL A 17 7.53 -11.74 3.13
C VAL A 17 6.28 -11.73 4.01
N ILE A 18 5.31 -10.86 3.72
CA ILE A 18 4.03 -10.80 4.43
C ILE A 18 3.24 -12.10 4.23
N GLU A 19 3.13 -12.61 3.00
CA GLU A 19 2.45 -13.87 2.69
C GLU A 19 3.12 -15.07 3.38
N VAL A 20 4.46 -15.10 3.45
CA VAL A 20 5.18 -16.12 4.22
C VAL A 20 4.82 -16.04 5.71
N ARG A 21 4.66 -14.84 6.27
CA ARG A 21 4.34 -14.62 7.69
C ARG A 21 2.88 -14.88 8.02
N LYS A 22 1.96 -14.79 7.05
CA LYS A 22 0.53 -15.07 7.21
C LYS A 22 0.23 -16.45 7.79
N ASN A 23 1.08 -17.44 7.49
CA ASN A 23 0.92 -18.82 7.96
C ASN A 23 1.80 -19.16 9.18
N LYS A 24 2.48 -18.17 9.76
CA LYS A 24 3.32 -18.37 10.96
C LYS A 24 2.53 -18.10 12.23
N SER A 25 3.06 -18.60 13.36
CA SER A 25 2.53 -18.29 14.69
C SER A 25 2.50 -16.77 14.92
N PRO A 26 1.46 -16.22 15.58
CA PRO A 26 1.36 -14.80 15.91
C PRO A 26 2.60 -14.23 16.61
N GLU A 27 3.26 -15.04 17.45
CA GLU A 27 4.43 -14.66 18.23
C GLU A 27 5.71 -14.55 17.37
N ALA A 28 5.68 -15.05 16.13
CA ALA A 28 6.85 -15.08 15.27
C ALA A 28 7.17 -13.72 14.63
N SER A 29 6.18 -12.82 14.52
CA SER A 29 6.38 -11.46 13.99
C SER A 29 5.13 -10.60 14.18
N TYR A 30 5.33 -9.29 14.24
CA TYR A 30 4.24 -8.30 14.21
C TYR A 30 3.26 -8.49 13.04
N THR A 31 3.74 -8.86 11.85
CA THR A 31 2.88 -9.15 10.69
C THR A 31 1.96 -10.36 10.96
N ALA A 32 2.51 -11.43 11.55
CA ALA A 32 1.75 -12.64 11.87
C ALA A 32 0.71 -12.34 12.94
N GLU A 33 1.08 -11.56 13.96
CA GLU A 33 0.16 -11.05 14.98
C GLU A 33 -1.01 -10.29 14.36
N LEU A 34 -0.74 -9.25 13.56
CA LEU A 34 -1.78 -8.46 12.90
C LEU A 34 -2.74 -9.31 12.05
N LEU A 35 -2.18 -10.22 11.26
CA LEU A 35 -2.97 -11.11 10.40
C LEU A 35 -3.82 -12.10 11.21
N SER A 36 -3.32 -12.54 12.38
CA SER A 36 -4.06 -13.42 13.29
C SER A 36 -5.23 -12.75 13.99
N ILE A 37 -5.14 -11.44 14.23
CA ILE A 37 -6.22 -10.64 14.83
C ILE A 37 -7.35 -10.40 13.82
N GLY A 38 -7.01 -10.37 12.52
CA GLY A 38 -7.98 -10.34 11.43
C GLY A 38 -8.22 -8.96 10.82
N VAL A 39 -9.17 -8.92 9.87
CA VAL A 39 -9.36 -7.80 8.93
C VAL A 39 -9.65 -6.46 9.61
N GLU A 40 -10.38 -6.45 10.72
CA GLU A 40 -10.76 -5.21 11.42
C GLU A 40 -9.53 -4.49 11.99
N LYS A 41 -8.61 -5.23 12.63
CA LYS A 41 -7.40 -4.63 13.20
C LYS A 41 -6.44 -4.13 12.12
N VAL A 42 -6.33 -4.88 11.03
CA VAL A 42 -5.55 -4.48 9.86
C VAL A 42 -6.11 -3.20 9.24
N ALA A 43 -7.44 -3.11 9.06
CA ALA A 43 -8.10 -1.92 8.54
C ALA A 43 -7.94 -0.71 9.48
N GLN A 44 -8.01 -0.91 10.80
CA GLN A 44 -7.74 0.13 11.79
C GLN A 44 -6.33 0.70 11.62
N LYS A 45 -5.31 -0.15 11.56
CA LYS A 45 -3.91 0.27 11.38
C LYS A 45 -3.73 1.01 10.06
N LEU A 46 -4.27 0.48 8.95
CA LEU A 46 -4.23 1.18 7.66
C LEU A 46 -4.84 2.58 7.73
N GLY A 47 -5.95 2.75 8.45
CA GLY A 47 -6.58 4.05 8.66
C GLY A 47 -5.75 5.01 9.50
N GLU A 48 -5.06 4.51 10.53
CA GLU A 48 -4.14 5.27 11.38
C GLU A 48 -3.00 5.88 10.55
N GLU A 49 -2.26 5.03 9.79
CA GLU A 49 -1.13 5.49 8.97
C GLU A 49 -1.58 6.49 7.88
N ALA A 50 -2.79 6.32 7.36
CA ALA A 50 -3.35 7.26 6.38
C ALA A 50 -3.58 8.65 7.01
N VAL A 51 -4.11 8.71 8.23
CA VAL A 51 -4.31 9.95 8.96
C VAL A 51 -2.97 10.59 9.35
N GLU A 52 -2.01 9.80 9.82
CA GLU A 52 -0.66 10.26 10.17
C GLU A 52 0.07 10.83 8.94
N THR A 53 -0.04 10.18 7.79
CA THR A 53 0.47 10.69 6.51
C THR A 53 -0.14 12.05 6.16
N VAL A 54 -1.47 12.20 6.28
CA VAL A 54 -2.16 13.49 6.04
C VAL A 54 -1.65 14.56 7.00
N ILE A 55 -1.49 14.24 8.28
CA ILE A 55 -0.96 15.17 9.28
C ILE A 55 0.47 15.58 8.92
N ALA A 56 1.35 14.63 8.56
CA ALA A 56 2.73 14.91 8.18
C ALA A 56 2.82 15.86 6.98
N VAL A 57 1.96 15.64 5.96
CA VAL A 57 1.86 16.50 4.78
C VAL A 57 1.41 17.91 5.16
N THR A 58 0.34 18.04 5.95
CA THR A 58 -0.20 19.36 6.35
C THR A 58 0.77 20.15 7.22
N GLN A 59 1.66 19.47 7.96
CA GLN A 59 2.71 20.09 8.76
C GLN A 59 3.98 20.44 7.97
N GLY A 60 4.07 20.07 6.69
CA GLY A 60 5.26 20.34 5.86
C GLY A 60 6.52 19.62 6.33
N LYS A 61 6.38 18.50 7.07
CA LYS A 61 7.49 17.73 7.64
C LYS A 61 7.94 16.63 6.68
N THR A 62 8.83 16.94 5.75
CA THR A 62 9.27 16.01 4.70
C THR A 62 9.71 14.63 5.23
N ASN A 63 10.51 14.59 6.31
CA ASN A 63 10.93 13.31 6.88
C ASN A 63 9.76 12.50 7.41
N ALA A 64 8.81 13.15 8.10
CA ALA A 64 7.61 12.47 8.57
C ALA A 64 6.79 11.94 7.38
N VAL A 65 6.63 12.74 6.31
CA VAL A 65 5.92 12.28 5.10
C VAL A 65 6.56 11.01 4.53
N ILE A 66 7.89 10.92 4.48
CA ILE A 66 8.60 9.73 4.00
C ILE A 66 8.29 8.52 4.90
N HIS A 67 8.39 8.70 6.22
CA HIS A 67 8.14 7.63 7.19
C HIS A 67 6.69 7.14 7.15
N GLU A 68 5.72 8.04 7.31
CA GLU A 68 4.30 7.68 7.31
C GLU A 68 3.86 7.08 5.95
N SER A 69 4.44 7.55 4.84
CA SER A 69 4.15 6.94 3.53
C SER A 69 4.65 5.50 3.43
N ALA A 70 5.80 5.19 4.05
CA ALA A 70 6.32 3.82 4.07
C ALA A 70 5.44 2.90 4.92
N ASP A 71 4.99 3.38 6.08
CA ASP A 71 4.09 2.62 6.96
C ASP A 71 2.70 2.43 6.35
N LEU A 72 2.15 3.48 5.71
CA LEU A 72 0.92 3.40 4.93
C LEU A 72 1.00 2.33 3.83
N LEU A 73 2.09 2.33 3.05
CA LEU A 73 2.29 1.32 2.00
C LEU A 73 2.41 -0.09 2.60
N TYR A 74 3.17 -0.26 3.68
CA TYR A 74 3.29 -1.55 4.35
C TYR A 74 1.95 -2.07 4.86
N HIS A 75 1.16 -1.23 5.56
CA HIS A 75 -0.14 -1.62 6.07
C HIS A 75 -1.17 -1.87 4.95
N LEU A 76 -1.02 -1.21 3.80
CA LEU A 76 -1.79 -1.52 2.60
C LEU A 76 -1.46 -2.91 2.05
N LEU A 77 -0.18 -3.30 2.01
CA LEU A 77 0.23 -4.66 1.62
C LEU A 77 -0.34 -5.73 2.58
N VAL A 78 -0.34 -5.46 3.89
CA VAL A 78 -0.95 -6.36 4.89
C VAL A 78 -2.46 -6.46 4.69
N ALA A 79 -3.13 -5.35 4.35
CA ALA A 79 -4.55 -5.35 4.00
C ALA A 79 -4.85 -6.18 2.75
N TRP A 80 -3.97 -6.15 1.75
CA TRP A 80 -4.11 -7.02 0.57
C TRP A 80 -3.95 -8.50 0.96
N ALA A 81 -2.94 -8.83 1.77
CA ALA A 81 -2.71 -10.19 2.25
C ALA A 81 -3.91 -10.75 3.04
N VAL A 82 -4.49 -9.98 3.97
CA VAL A 82 -5.63 -10.44 4.78
C VAL A 82 -6.92 -10.61 3.95
N THR A 83 -7.07 -9.82 2.87
CA THR A 83 -8.25 -9.88 1.97
C THR A 83 -8.05 -10.80 0.76
N GLY A 84 -6.85 -11.34 0.55
CA GLY A 84 -6.52 -12.20 -0.60
C GLY A 84 -6.30 -11.43 -1.91
N VAL A 85 -6.20 -10.10 -1.86
CA VAL A 85 -5.81 -9.28 -3.01
C VAL A 85 -4.32 -9.47 -3.28
N ARG A 86 -3.95 -9.66 -4.55
CA ARG A 86 -2.54 -9.74 -4.96
C ARG A 86 -2.04 -8.42 -5.56
N PRO A 87 -0.77 -8.04 -5.34
CA PRO A 87 -0.20 -6.79 -5.86
C PRO A 87 -0.41 -6.61 -7.37
N GLU A 88 -0.31 -7.68 -8.16
CA GLU A 88 -0.45 -7.63 -9.63
C GLU A 88 -1.83 -7.11 -10.05
N SER A 89 -2.87 -7.40 -9.27
CA SER A 89 -4.22 -6.89 -9.53
C SER A 89 -4.30 -5.38 -9.33
N VAL A 90 -3.58 -4.85 -8.33
CA VAL A 90 -3.52 -3.41 -8.06
C VAL A 90 -2.63 -2.71 -9.08
N TRP A 91 -1.50 -3.29 -9.46
CA TRP A 91 -0.62 -2.77 -10.52
C TRP A 91 -1.34 -2.70 -11.86
N ALA A 92 -2.09 -3.74 -12.22
CA ALA A 92 -2.92 -3.72 -13.42
C ALA A 92 -3.96 -2.59 -13.38
N GLU A 93 -4.54 -2.30 -12.20
CA GLU A 93 -5.47 -1.18 -12.03
C GLU A 93 -4.79 0.20 -12.11
N LEU A 94 -3.58 0.34 -11.55
CA LEU A 94 -2.80 1.58 -11.68
C LEU A 94 -2.35 1.82 -13.13
N ALA A 95 -1.92 0.78 -13.85
CA ALA A 95 -1.51 0.88 -15.25
C ALA A 95 -2.64 1.41 -16.15
N LYS A 96 -3.90 1.07 -15.86
CA LYS A 96 -5.07 1.65 -16.57
C LYS A 96 -5.20 3.17 -16.36
N ARG A 97 -4.67 3.71 -15.27
CA ARG A 97 -4.73 5.14 -14.92
C ARG A 97 -3.58 5.93 -15.53
N GLU A 98 -2.42 5.31 -15.73
CA GLU A 98 -1.26 5.95 -16.37
C GLU A 98 -1.57 6.45 -17.80
N GLY A 99 -2.39 5.70 -18.55
CA GLY A 99 -2.84 6.10 -19.89
C GLY A 99 -4.01 7.10 -19.91
N LYS A 100 -4.58 7.43 -18.75
CA LYS A 100 -5.74 8.32 -18.59
C LYS A 100 -5.33 9.50 -17.73
N SER A 101 -4.49 10.39 -18.26
CA SER A 101 -4.31 11.68 -17.60
C SER A 101 -5.68 12.38 -17.59
N GLY A 102 -6.25 12.60 -16.40
CA GLY A 102 -7.58 13.23 -16.23
C GLY A 102 -7.68 14.64 -16.82
N ILE A 103 -6.58 15.18 -17.33
CA ILE A 103 -6.48 16.42 -18.09
C ILE A 103 -7.01 16.22 -19.53
N THR A 104 -6.71 15.09 -20.17
CA THR A 104 -7.17 14.79 -21.56
C THR A 104 -8.66 14.46 -21.61
N GLU A 105 -9.18 13.71 -20.62
CA GLU A 105 -10.62 13.40 -20.52
C GLU A 105 -11.47 14.62 -20.15
N LYS A 106 -10.96 15.54 -19.32
CA LYS A 106 -11.62 16.84 -19.05
C LYS A 106 -11.66 17.75 -20.27
N ALA A 107 -10.62 17.74 -21.11
CA ALA A 107 -10.59 18.53 -22.36
C ALA A 107 -11.58 18.01 -23.42
N LEU A 108 -11.89 16.72 -23.42
CA LEU A 108 -12.83 16.09 -24.38
C LEU A 108 -14.30 16.20 -23.96
N ARG A 109 -14.60 16.35 -22.67
CA ARG A 109 -15.98 16.55 -22.16
C ARG A 109 -16.48 18.01 -22.24
N GLY A 110 -15.62 18.94 -22.62
CA GLY A 110 -15.93 20.37 -22.77
C GLY A 110 -16.20 20.83 -24.21
N LYS A 111 -16.41 19.91 -25.16
CA LYS A 111 -16.85 20.20 -26.52
C LYS A 111 -18.27 19.70 -26.76
#